data_AF-A0A506Y4R1-F1
#
_entry.id   AF-A0A506Y4R1-F1
#
_cell.length_a   1.000
_cell.length_b   1.000
_cell.length_c   1.000
_cell.angle_alpha   90.00
_cell.angle_beta   90.00
_cell.angle_gamma   90.00
#
_symmetry.space_group_name_H-M   'P 1'
#
loop_
_entity.id
_entity.type
_entity.pdbx_description
1 polymer ?
#
loop_
_entity_poly.entity_id
_entity_poly.type
_entity_poly.pdbx_seq_one_letter_code
_entity_poly.pdbx_strand_id
1 'polypeptide(L)'
;MARPTRRAAKLAAWIAVPAAVLISGAAVAGGSYSAFSATTSNPTNNWTAGTVALTDDDSNTALFTATNLKPGSTGTKCILVTSTGSLASLVKLYGTASATTNGLSSYIDLTITQGSGATNASCTGFTPLATGSSVYSGTLANFASSYSSYSNGVSSWTTTGAASETRAYQFTYTVQSGTPNSAQGGTAALGFTWEAQNS
;
A
#
# COMPACT_ATOMS: atom_id res chain seq x y z
N MET A 1 4.96 -47.67 -89.34
CA MET A 1 5.57 -47.30 -88.03
C MET A 1 6.56 -48.38 -87.64
N ALA A 2 7.87 -48.10 -87.68
CA ALA A 2 8.89 -49.11 -87.37
C ALA A 2 8.79 -49.50 -85.88
N ARG A 3 8.52 -50.78 -85.59
CA ARG A 3 8.49 -51.30 -84.22
C ARG A 3 9.90 -51.22 -83.63
N PRO A 4 10.10 -50.59 -82.47
CA PRO A 4 11.41 -50.55 -81.84
C PRO A 4 11.84 -51.98 -81.52
N THR A 5 13.10 -52.30 -81.82
CA THR A 5 13.63 -53.64 -81.55
C THR A 5 13.65 -53.88 -80.03
N ARG A 6 13.42 -55.12 -79.60
CA ARG A 6 13.37 -55.51 -78.17
C ARG A 6 14.61 -55.08 -77.38
N ARG A 7 15.75 -54.89 -78.05
CA ARG A 7 17.01 -54.40 -77.45
C ARG A 7 17.00 -52.90 -77.18
N ALA A 8 16.47 -52.09 -78.10
CA ALA A 8 16.34 -50.63 -77.92
C ALA A 8 15.34 -50.28 -76.80
N ALA A 9 14.22 -51.01 -76.72
CA ALA A 9 13.23 -50.84 -75.65
C ALA A 9 13.78 -51.22 -74.27
N LYS A 10 14.61 -52.28 -74.19
CA LYS A 10 15.29 -52.66 -72.94
C LYS A 10 16.33 -51.62 -72.52
N LEU A 11 17.13 -51.09 -73.45
CA LEU A 11 18.14 -50.08 -73.12
C LEU A 11 17.49 -48.77 -72.64
N ALA A 12 16.41 -48.33 -73.28
CA ALA A 12 15.65 -47.17 -72.87
C ALA A 12 15.05 -47.33 -71.46
N ALA A 13 14.51 -48.51 -71.14
CA ALA A 13 14.01 -48.82 -69.79
C ALA A 13 15.11 -48.84 -68.73
N TRP A 14 16.31 -49.36 -69.06
CA TRP A 14 17.46 -49.41 -68.15
C TRP A 14 18.08 -48.04 -67.85
N ILE A 15 17.89 -47.04 -68.72
CA ILE A 15 18.37 -45.67 -68.49
C ILE A 15 17.28 -44.80 -67.85
N ALA A 16 16.02 -44.98 -68.25
CA ALA A 16 14.91 -44.17 -67.76
C ALA A 16 14.64 -44.38 -66.25
N VAL A 17 14.78 -45.62 -65.75
CA VAL A 17 14.50 -45.91 -64.32
C VAL A 17 15.53 -45.29 -63.38
N PRO A 18 16.86 -45.45 -63.56
CA PRO A 18 17.85 -44.77 -62.72
C PRO A 18 17.78 -43.25 -62.86
N ALA A 19 17.55 -42.74 -64.08
CA ALA A 19 17.44 -41.30 -64.31
C ALA A 19 16.22 -40.71 -63.59
N ALA A 20 15.06 -41.39 -63.64
CA ALA A 20 13.87 -40.98 -62.89
C ALA A 20 14.13 -41.01 -61.38
N VAL A 21 14.78 -42.05 -60.85
CA VAL A 21 15.13 -42.15 -59.42
C VAL A 21 16.09 -41.03 -58.99
N LEU A 22 17.08 -40.69 -59.81
CA LEU A 22 18.03 -39.60 -59.53
C LEU A 22 17.33 -38.23 -59.57
N ILE A 23 16.44 -38.00 -60.55
CA ILE A 23 15.66 -36.77 -60.65
C ILE A 23 14.67 -36.64 -59.49
N SER A 24 13.98 -37.73 -59.12
CA SER A 24 13.07 -37.76 -57.97
C SER A 24 13.83 -37.57 -56.65
N GLY A 25 15.02 -38.16 -56.51
CA GLY A 25 15.89 -37.96 -55.34
C GLY A 25 16.41 -36.53 -55.22
N ALA A 26 16.80 -35.91 -56.33
CA ALA A 26 17.22 -34.51 -56.38
C ALA A 26 16.06 -33.54 -56.05
N ALA A 27 14.83 -33.84 -56.50
CA ALA A 27 13.63 -33.05 -56.18
C ALA A 27 13.25 -33.13 -54.69
N VAL A 28 13.46 -34.29 -54.04
CA VAL A 28 13.24 -34.46 -52.60
C VAL A 28 14.36 -33.80 -51.78
N ALA A 29 15.61 -33.85 -52.25
CA ALA A 29 16.75 -33.26 -51.55
C ALA A 29 16.73 -31.72 -51.51
N GLY A 30 16.08 -31.06 -52.48
CA GLY A 30 15.99 -29.60 -52.55
C GLY A 30 14.91 -28.93 -51.70
N GLY A 31 13.94 -29.69 -51.16
CA GLY A 31 12.75 -29.13 -50.51
C GLY A 31 12.69 -29.24 -48.99
N SER A 32 13.50 -30.10 -48.36
CA SER A 32 13.47 -30.30 -46.90
C SER A 32 14.36 -29.33 -46.12
N TYR A 33 14.35 -28.05 -46.50
CA TYR A 33 14.71 -26.99 -45.56
C TYR A 33 13.51 -26.72 -44.65
N SER A 34 13.26 -27.65 -43.73
CA SER A 34 12.50 -27.30 -42.53
C SER A 34 13.49 -26.99 -41.43
N ALA A 35 13.98 -25.75 -41.43
CA ALA A 35 14.42 -25.17 -40.18
C ALA A 35 13.15 -24.92 -39.35
N PHE A 36 12.66 -25.96 -38.66
CA PHE A 36 11.74 -25.77 -37.55
C PHE A 36 12.54 -25.10 -36.41
N SER A 37 12.72 -23.78 -36.50
CA SER A 37 13.09 -22.98 -35.36
C SER A 37 11.87 -22.18 -34.93
N ALA A 38 11.23 -22.62 -33.85
CA ALA A 38 10.34 -21.78 -33.07
C ALA A 38 11.16 -21.21 -31.91
N THR A 39 11.43 -19.92 -31.93
CA THR A 39 11.84 -19.19 -30.72
C THR A 39 10.59 -18.63 -30.08
N THR A 40 10.28 -19.08 -28.87
CA THR A 40 9.40 -18.31 -27.99
C THR A 40 10.31 -17.45 -27.12
N SER A 41 10.13 -16.14 -27.21
CA SER A 41 10.70 -15.20 -26.26
C SER A 41 9.62 -14.91 -25.25
N ASN A 42 9.87 -15.20 -23.97
CA ASN A 42 9.18 -14.49 -22.92
C ASN A 42 9.92 -13.14 -22.83
N PRO A 43 9.32 -12.01 -23.24
CA PRO A 43 9.98 -10.72 -23.08
C PRO A 43 10.36 -10.51 -21.61
N THR A 44 11.20 -9.51 -21.33
CA THR A 44 11.57 -9.15 -19.96
C THR A 44 10.32 -9.08 -19.08
N ASN A 45 10.16 -10.05 -18.19
CA ASN A 45 9.13 -10.00 -17.18
C ASN A 45 9.57 -8.95 -16.17
N ASN A 46 8.78 -7.89 -16.06
CA ASN A 46 9.01 -6.84 -15.08
C ASN A 46 7.97 -7.04 -13.97
N TRP A 47 8.43 -7.42 -12.78
CA TRP A 47 7.60 -7.43 -11.58
C TRP A 47 7.98 -6.23 -10.74
N THR A 48 7.06 -5.28 -10.61
CA THR A 48 7.22 -4.15 -9.71
C THR A 48 6.46 -4.47 -8.43
N ALA A 49 7.14 -4.42 -7.29
CA ALA A 49 6.48 -4.51 -5.99
C ALA A 49 5.56 -3.31 -5.79
N GLY A 50 4.37 -3.55 -5.23
CA GLY A 50 3.51 -2.46 -4.80
C GLY A 50 4.08 -1.76 -3.56
N THR A 51 3.61 -0.54 -3.30
CA THR A 51 4.13 0.31 -2.22
C THR A 51 3.11 0.45 -1.10
N VAL A 52 3.62 0.69 0.11
CA VAL A 52 2.86 1.17 1.27
C VAL A 52 3.46 2.53 1.64
N ALA A 53 2.65 3.57 1.60
CA ALA A 53 3.12 4.94 1.85
C ALA A 53 2.01 5.78 2.49
N LEU A 54 2.36 6.45 3.58
CA LEU A 54 1.52 7.44 4.26
C LEU A 54 2.25 8.78 4.32
N THR A 55 1.50 9.86 4.17
CA THR A 55 1.95 11.23 4.46
C THR A 55 0.88 11.95 5.28
N ASP A 56 1.29 12.83 6.19
CA ASP A 56 0.39 13.73 6.92
C ASP A 56 0.63 15.21 6.55
N ASP A 57 -0.23 16.11 7.01
CA ASP A 57 -0.22 17.54 6.67
C ASP A 57 0.51 18.45 7.68
N ASP A 58 1.14 17.91 8.73
CA ASP A 58 1.74 18.71 9.80
C ASP A 58 3.26 18.95 9.67
N SER A 59 3.89 18.41 8.61
CA SER A 59 5.33 18.57 8.35
C SER A 59 6.23 18.16 9.53
N ASN A 60 5.82 17.14 10.28
CA ASN A 60 6.52 16.62 11.46
C ASN A 60 6.57 17.63 12.62
N THR A 61 5.51 18.43 12.76
CA THR A 61 5.34 19.39 13.87
C THR A 61 4.38 18.83 14.92
N ALA A 62 4.51 19.27 16.17
CA ALA A 62 3.63 18.78 17.23
C ALA A 62 2.18 19.23 17.00
N LEU A 63 1.25 18.27 16.95
CA LEU A 63 -0.19 18.53 16.80
C LEU A 63 -0.74 19.55 17.82
N PHE A 64 -0.22 19.51 19.06
CA PHE A 64 -0.52 20.48 20.09
C PHE A 64 0.77 21.02 20.74
N THR A 65 0.90 22.34 20.79
CA THR A 65 1.91 23.05 21.59
C THR A 65 1.22 23.90 22.65
N ALA A 66 0.42 23.25 23.51
CA ALA A 66 -0.39 23.95 24.50
C ALA A 66 0.43 24.26 25.77
N THR A 67 0.34 25.49 26.24
CA THR A 67 1.03 25.98 27.45
C THR A 67 0.03 26.64 28.40
N ASN A 68 0.42 26.80 29.68
CA ASN A 68 -0.41 27.44 30.70
C ASN A 68 -1.81 26.81 30.85
N LEU A 69 -1.89 25.48 30.70
CA LEU A 69 -3.13 24.73 30.86
C LEU A 69 -3.57 24.73 32.33
N LYS A 70 -4.88 24.82 32.53
CA LYS A 70 -5.54 24.72 33.84
C LYS A 70 -6.69 23.70 33.77
N PRO A 71 -7.25 23.26 34.91
CA PRO A 71 -8.44 22.42 34.89
C PRO A 71 -9.56 23.04 34.02
N GLY A 72 -10.14 22.24 33.13
CA GLY A 72 -11.14 22.65 32.14
C GLY A 72 -10.57 23.21 30.83
N SER A 73 -9.25 23.42 30.70
CA SER A 73 -8.65 23.79 29.41
C SER A 73 -8.89 22.71 28.37
N THR A 74 -9.28 23.11 27.16
CA THR A 74 -9.53 22.21 26.03
C THR A 74 -8.91 22.74 24.74
N GLY A 75 -8.61 21.84 23.81
CA GLY A 75 -8.18 22.20 22.46
C GLY A 75 -8.54 21.11 21.47
N THR A 76 -8.78 21.50 20.22
CA THR A 76 -9.13 20.59 19.13
C THR A 76 -8.27 20.90 17.91
N LYS A 77 -7.74 19.86 17.26
CA LYS A 77 -6.97 19.93 16.02
C LYS A 77 -7.28 18.73 15.14
N CYS A 78 -7.13 18.93 13.83
CA CYS A 78 -7.24 17.85 12.87
C CYS A 78 -5.89 17.54 12.25
N ILE A 79 -5.79 16.33 11.71
CA ILE A 79 -4.67 15.89 10.89
C ILE A 79 -5.23 15.05 9.74
N LEU A 80 -4.66 15.24 8.55
CA LEU A 80 -5.05 14.56 7.34
C LEU A 80 -3.99 13.51 7.01
N VAL A 81 -4.35 12.25 7.14
CA VAL A 81 -3.46 11.14 6.77
C VAL A 81 -3.82 10.66 5.38
N THR A 82 -2.86 10.73 4.46
CA THR A 82 -3.04 10.36 3.06
C THR A 82 -2.22 9.13 2.72
N SER A 83 -2.88 8.11 2.19
CA SER A 83 -2.26 6.92 1.63
C SER A 83 -2.03 7.11 0.13
N THR A 84 -0.78 6.94 -0.30
CA THR A 84 -0.38 6.96 -1.72
C THR A 84 0.17 5.61 -2.18
N GLY A 85 0.12 4.60 -1.30
CA GLY A 85 0.53 3.23 -1.61
C GLY A 85 -0.32 2.60 -2.71
N SER A 86 0.27 1.67 -3.45
CA SER A 86 -0.41 0.90 -4.50
C SER A 86 -0.96 -0.46 -4.04
N LEU A 87 -0.80 -0.78 -2.75
CA LEU A 87 -1.34 -1.98 -2.13
C LEU A 87 -2.37 -1.64 -1.07
N ALA A 88 -3.43 -2.46 -1.01
CA ALA A 88 -4.36 -2.41 0.10
C ALA A 88 -3.60 -2.64 1.42
N SER A 89 -3.82 -1.76 2.39
CA SER A 89 -3.09 -1.77 3.66
C SER A 89 -4.03 -1.46 4.82
N LEU A 90 -3.79 -2.10 5.97
CA LEU A 90 -4.48 -1.73 7.21
C LEU A 90 -3.65 -0.65 7.93
N VAL A 91 -4.26 0.52 8.11
CA VAL A 91 -3.68 1.65 8.82
C VAL A 91 -4.11 1.62 10.28
N LYS A 92 -3.12 1.66 11.17
CA LYS A 92 -3.31 1.80 12.62
C LYS A 92 -2.59 3.04 13.15
N LEU A 93 -3.14 3.59 14.22
CA LEU A 93 -2.65 4.74 14.97
C LEU A 93 -2.22 4.28 16.36
N TYR A 94 -1.02 4.65 16.78
CA TYR A 94 -0.52 4.39 18.13
C TYR A 94 0.32 5.56 18.65
N GLY A 95 0.56 5.58 19.95
CA GLY A 95 1.36 6.58 20.65
C GLY A 95 2.85 6.24 20.64
N THR A 96 3.68 7.25 20.50
CA THR A 96 5.15 7.15 20.59
C THR A 96 5.73 8.27 21.44
N ALA A 97 6.97 8.13 21.90
CA ALA A 97 7.70 9.18 22.62
C ALA A 97 6.92 9.81 23.81
N SER A 98 6.18 9.00 24.57
CA SER A 98 5.42 9.50 25.72
C SER A 98 6.33 9.97 26.84
N ALA A 99 6.04 11.14 27.40
CA ALA A 99 6.69 11.65 28.60
C ALA A 99 5.69 12.43 29.46
N THR A 100 5.83 12.35 30.78
CA THR A 100 4.98 13.13 31.69
C THR A 100 5.73 13.46 32.97
N THR A 101 5.43 14.62 33.54
CA THR A 101 5.85 14.99 34.90
C THR A 101 4.61 15.32 35.73
N ASN A 102 4.72 15.11 37.04
CA ASN A 102 3.64 15.33 38.01
C ASN A 102 2.33 14.59 37.69
N GLY A 103 2.40 13.53 36.86
CA GLY A 103 1.25 12.71 36.47
C GLY A 103 0.20 13.44 35.63
N LEU A 104 0.53 14.58 35.00
CA LEU A 104 -0.46 15.41 34.29
C LEU A 104 -1.21 14.63 33.19
N SER A 105 -0.53 13.73 32.47
CA SER A 105 -1.14 12.92 31.41
C SER A 105 -2.31 12.03 31.86
N SER A 106 -2.37 11.66 33.15
CA SER A 106 -3.48 10.90 33.73
C SER A 106 -4.76 11.73 33.87
N TYR A 107 -4.64 13.06 33.81
CA TYR A 107 -5.75 14.01 33.96
C TYR A 107 -6.07 14.77 32.68
N ILE A 108 -5.48 14.36 31.55
CA ILE A 108 -5.85 14.87 30.23
C ILE A 108 -6.73 13.83 29.57
N ASP A 109 -8.02 14.14 29.40
CA ASP A 109 -8.91 13.38 28.54
C ASP A 109 -8.53 13.62 27.09
N LEU A 110 -8.49 12.55 26.31
CA LEU A 110 -8.21 12.52 24.89
C LEU A 110 -9.35 11.81 24.17
N THR A 111 -9.89 12.47 23.15
CA THR A 111 -10.81 11.85 22.19
C THR A 111 -10.23 11.95 20.79
N ILE A 112 -10.31 10.84 20.05
CA ILE A 112 -9.87 10.75 18.67
C ILE A 112 -11.06 10.28 17.84
N THR A 113 -11.43 11.08 16.85
CA THR A 113 -12.55 10.80 15.94
C THR A 113 -12.03 10.79 14.51
N GLN A 114 -12.35 9.75 13.73
CA GLN A 114 -12.02 9.69 12.32
C GLN A 114 -13.21 10.09 11.41
N GLY A 115 -12.88 10.67 10.27
CA GLY A 115 -13.85 11.29 9.38
C GLY A 115 -13.26 11.68 8.03
N SER A 116 -13.87 12.70 7.43
CA SER A 116 -13.46 13.30 6.16
C SER A 116 -13.75 14.81 6.17
N GLY A 117 -13.49 15.50 5.06
CA GLY A 117 -13.93 16.89 4.85
C GLY A 117 -13.06 17.98 5.50
N ALA A 118 -12.28 17.66 6.53
CA ALA A 118 -11.25 18.57 7.01
C ALA A 118 -10.20 18.82 5.92
N THR A 119 -9.74 20.07 5.79
CA THR A 119 -8.73 20.47 4.80
C THR A 119 -7.41 20.90 5.42
N ASN A 120 -7.37 21.08 6.73
CA ASN A 120 -6.19 21.46 7.51
C ASN A 120 -6.44 21.23 9.01
N ALA A 121 -5.45 21.59 9.83
CA ALA A 121 -5.47 21.44 11.28
C ALA A 121 -6.58 22.19 12.03
N SER A 122 -7.34 23.10 11.41
CA SER A 122 -8.46 23.81 12.05
C SER A 122 -9.72 22.95 12.24
N CYS A 123 -9.79 21.77 11.61
CA CYS A 123 -10.99 20.94 11.52
C CYS A 123 -12.18 21.57 10.77
N THR A 124 -12.00 22.68 10.07
CA THR A 124 -13.07 23.25 9.24
C THR A 124 -13.55 22.23 8.22
N GLY A 125 -14.86 21.98 8.18
CA GLY A 125 -15.46 21.00 7.26
C GLY A 125 -15.35 19.53 7.72
N PHE A 126 -14.74 19.26 8.88
CA PHE A 126 -14.64 17.91 9.41
C PHE A 126 -16.03 17.28 9.59
N THR A 127 -16.22 16.12 8.98
CA THR A 127 -17.42 15.30 9.10
C THR A 127 -17.03 13.92 9.63
N PRO A 128 -17.48 13.52 10.83
CA PRO A 128 -17.24 12.18 11.35
C PRO A 128 -17.78 11.11 10.41
N LEU A 129 -17.15 9.93 10.39
CA LEU A 129 -17.73 8.78 9.71
C LEU A 129 -19.11 8.42 10.28
N ALA A 130 -20.01 7.97 9.41
CA ALA A 130 -21.34 7.52 9.83
C ALA A 130 -21.30 6.26 10.72
N THR A 131 -20.24 5.46 10.60
CA THR A 131 -20.03 4.26 11.41
C THR A 131 -18.55 4.13 11.75
N GLY A 132 -18.22 3.75 12.99
CA GLY A 132 -16.84 3.58 13.43
C GLY A 132 -16.02 4.88 13.48
N SER A 133 -16.66 6.04 13.66
CA SER A 133 -15.96 7.33 13.77
C SER A 133 -15.19 7.47 15.08
N SER A 134 -15.67 6.91 16.19
CA SER A 134 -14.93 6.91 17.45
C SER A 134 -13.73 5.97 17.37
N VAL A 135 -12.51 6.54 17.42
CA VAL A 135 -11.25 5.79 17.40
C VAL A 135 -10.76 5.53 18.82
N TYR A 136 -10.85 6.55 19.68
CA TYR A 136 -10.45 6.45 21.08
C TYR A 136 -11.19 7.47 21.94
N SER A 137 -11.47 7.08 23.18
CA SER A 137 -11.90 7.96 24.27
C SER A 137 -11.35 7.43 25.59
N GLY A 138 -10.62 8.27 26.31
CA GLY A 138 -10.00 7.92 27.59
C GLY A 138 -8.91 8.93 27.95
N THR A 139 -8.03 8.62 28.88
CA THR A 139 -6.94 9.53 29.26
C THR A 139 -5.76 9.45 28.29
N LEU A 140 -4.96 10.51 28.21
CA LEU A 140 -3.72 10.54 27.44
C LEU A 140 -2.73 9.48 27.94
N ALA A 141 -2.64 9.29 29.26
CA ALA A 141 -1.81 8.25 29.87
C ALA A 141 -2.23 6.84 29.44
N ASN A 142 -3.53 6.53 29.46
CA ASN A 142 -4.02 5.21 29.06
C ASN A 142 -3.79 4.94 27.57
N PHE A 143 -3.93 5.96 26.72
CA PHE A 143 -3.62 5.82 25.30
C PHE A 143 -2.14 5.44 25.10
N ALA A 144 -1.25 6.19 25.76
CA ALA A 144 0.19 6.01 25.64
C ALA A 144 0.66 4.62 26.11
N SER A 145 0.04 4.06 27.15
CA SER A 145 0.41 2.74 27.68
C SER A 145 -0.25 1.58 26.95
N SER A 146 -1.49 1.74 26.46
CA SER A 146 -2.25 0.65 25.86
C SER A 146 -2.04 0.51 24.35
N TYR A 147 -1.68 1.60 23.68
CA TYR A 147 -1.59 1.68 22.22
C TYR A 147 -0.24 2.28 21.82
N SER A 148 0.81 1.45 21.81
CA SER A 148 2.20 1.87 21.70
C SER A 148 2.95 1.28 20.50
N SER A 149 2.28 0.46 19.68
CA SER A 149 2.84 -0.18 18.49
C SER A 149 1.74 -0.50 17.47
N TYR A 150 2.13 -0.95 16.28
CA TYR A 150 1.17 -1.43 15.28
C TYR A 150 0.31 -2.60 15.78
N SER A 151 0.87 -3.52 16.56
CA SER A 151 0.14 -4.73 16.99
C SER A 151 -1.08 -4.38 17.85
N ASN A 152 -0.97 -3.38 18.71
CA ASN A 152 -2.06 -2.92 19.58
C ASN A 152 -2.72 -1.61 19.11
N GLY A 153 -2.21 -0.93 18.08
CA GLY A 153 -2.72 0.37 17.64
C GLY A 153 -4.22 0.42 17.38
N VAL A 154 -4.79 1.61 17.62
CA VAL A 154 -6.20 1.95 17.38
C VAL A 154 -6.41 2.38 15.94
N SER A 155 -7.66 2.59 15.53
CA SER A 155 -8.06 2.79 14.13
C SER A 155 -7.89 1.53 13.27
N SER A 156 -8.77 1.38 12.28
CA SER A 156 -8.75 0.26 11.33
C SER A 156 -9.16 0.73 9.94
N TRP A 157 -8.58 1.86 9.52
CA TRP A 157 -8.77 2.32 8.15
C TRP A 157 -8.04 1.38 7.20
N THR A 158 -8.80 0.68 6.37
CA THR A 158 -8.25 -0.14 5.29
C THR A 158 -8.20 0.70 4.02
N THR A 159 -7.01 0.90 3.48
CA THR A 159 -6.80 1.53 2.17
C THR A 159 -6.99 0.49 1.08
N THR A 160 -7.44 0.92 -0.10
CA THR A 160 -7.59 0.05 -1.28
C THR A 160 -6.30 -0.05 -2.09
N GLY A 161 -5.46 0.99 -2.06
CA GLY A 161 -4.24 1.07 -2.86
C GLY A 161 -4.47 1.33 -4.35
N ALA A 162 -5.70 1.69 -4.76
CA ALA A 162 -6.03 1.96 -6.16
C ALA A 162 -5.80 3.43 -6.56
N ALA A 163 -5.87 4.35 -5.59
CA ALA A 163 -5.70 5.78 -5.78
C ALA A 163 -5.25 6.43 -4.46
N SER A 164 -4.94 7.73 -4.50
CA SER A 164 -4.69 8.50 -3.28
C SER A 164 -5.97 8.54 -2.43
N GLU A 165 -5.87 8.15 -1.17
CA GLU A 165 -6.98 8.13 -0.23
C GLU A 165 -6.61 8.92 1.02
N THR A 166 -7.49 9.80 1.49
CA THR A 166 -7.23 10.62 2.69
C THR A 166 -8.26 10.34 3.78
N ARG A 167 -7.77 10.17 5.01
CA ARG A 167 -8.57 10.06 6.23
C ARG A 167 -8.25 11.23 7.15
N ALA A 168 -9.27 11.99 7.54
CA ALA A 168 -9.12 13.03 8.55
C ALA A 168 -9.30 12.43 9.96
N TYR A 169 -8.47 12.84 10.90
CA TYR A 169 -8.61 12.54 12.32
C TYR A 169 -8.72 13.84 13.10
N GLN A 170 -9.76 13.96 13.93
CA GLN A 170 -9.95 15.05 14.88
C GLN A 170 -9.52 14.59 16.27
N PHE A 171 -8.59 15.32 16.85
CA PHE A 171 -8.10 15.14 18.20
C PHE A 171 -8.66 16.26 19.07
N THR A 172 -9.20 15.89 20.22
CA THR A 172 -9.60 16.85 21.25
C THR A 172 -8.99 16.42 22.57
N TYR A 173 -8.35 17.37 23.25
CA TYR A 173 -7.92 17.18 24.63
C TYR A 173 -8.75 18.03 25.57
N THR A 174 -8.92 17.56 26.80
CA THR A 174 -9.49 18.34 27.91
C THR A 174 -8.74 18.02 29.19
N VAL A 175 -8.24 19.04 29.89
CA VAL A 175 -7.72 18.87 31.25
C VAL A 175 -8.90 18.71 32.19
N GLN A 176 -8.98 17.57 32.88
CA GLN A 176 -10.09 17.25 33.77
C GLN A 176 -10.29 18.34 34.82
N SER A 177 -11.56 18.68 35.11
CA SER A 177 -11.90 19.68 36.14
C SER A 177 -11.44 19.29 37.54
N GLY A 178 -11.35 17.99 37.84
CA GLY A 178 -10.88 17.43 39.11
C GLY A 178 -9.36 17.26 39.21
N THR A 179 -8.57 17.83 38.29
CA THR A 179 -7.10 17.71 38.33
C THR A 179 -6.54 18.29 39.64
N PRO A 180 -5.79 17.51 40.45
CA PRO A 180 -5.30 17.96 41.74
C PRO A 180 -4.11 18.92 41.62
N ASN A 181 -3.86 19.72 42.67
CA ASN A 181 -2.70 20.61 42.74
C ASN A 181 -1.35 19.90 42.60
N SER A 182 -1.28 18.59 42.92
CA SER A 182 -0.07 17.80 42.70
C SER A 182 0.34 17.69 41.24
N ALA A 183 -0.57 17.93 40.28
CA ALA A 183 -0.27 17.96 38.85
C ALA A 183 0.19 19.35 38.34
N GLN A 184 0.13 20.39 39.19
CA GLN A 184 0.53 21.74 38.81
C GLN A 184 2.01 21.78 38.40
N GLY A 185 2.32 22.58 37.36
CA GLY A 185 3.67 22.66 36.78
C GLY A 185 4.11 21.38 36.04
N GLY A 186 3.25 20.37 35.97
CA GLY A 186 3.49 19.15 35.21
C GLY A 186 3.50 19.37 33.71
N THR A 187 4.08 18.43 33.00
CA THR A 187 4.08 18.36 31.55
C THR A 187 3.54 17.01 31.08
N ALA A 188 3.01 16.98 29.87
CA ALA A 188 2.60 15.77 29.19
C ALA A 188 2.96 15.91 27.71
N ALA A 189 3.59 14.89 27.15
CA ALA A 189 3.97 14.79 25.76
C ALA A 189 3.61 13.40 25.23
N LEU A 190 3.14 13.35 23.99
CA LEU A 190 2.83 12.13 23.27
C LEU A 190 2.92 12.41 21.78
N GLY A 191 3.67 11.59 21.06
CA GLY A 191 3.63 11.52 19.59
C GLY A 191 2.51 10.60 19.14
N PHE A 192 1.89 10.92 18.01
CA PHE A 192 0.90 10.08 17.34
C PHE A 192 1.49 9.55 16.04
N THR A 193 1.46 8.25 15.84
CA THR A 193 2.08 7.59 14.70
C THR A 193 1.05 6.75 13.96
N TRP A 194 0.89 7.03 12.66
CA TRP A 194 0.15 6.16 11.76
C TRP A 194 1.12 5.25 11.03
N GLU A 195 0.80 3.97 11.02
CA GLU A 195 1.56 2.97 10.28
C GLU A 195 0.57 2.15 9.45
N ALA A 196 0.92 1.96 8.18
CA ALA A 196 0.22 1.08 7.26
C ALA A 196 1.04 -0.20 7.11
N GLN A 197 0.37 -1.35 7.21
CA GLN A 197 0.97 -2.63 6.81
C GLN A 197 0.05 -3.30 5.79
N ASN A 198 0.64 -3.81 4.72
CA ASN A 198 -0.03 -4.69 3.78
C ASN A 198 0.11 -6.14 4.25
N SER A 199 -0.94 -6.93 4.05
CA SER A 199 -0.96 -8.38 4.27
C SER A 199 -0.77 -9.13 2.96
#